data_AF-A0A832B692-F1
#
_entry.id   AF-A0A832B692-F1
#
_cell.length_a   1.000
_cell.length_b   1.000
_cell.length_c   1.000
_cell.angle_alpha   90.00
_cell.angle_beta   90.00
_cell.angle_gamma   90.00
#
_symmetry.space_group_name_H-M   'P 1'
#
loop_
_entity.id
_entity.type
_entity.pdbx_description
1 polymer ?
#
loop_
_entity_poly.entity_id
_entity_poly.type
_entity_poly.pdbx_seq_one_letter_code
_entity_poly.pdbx_strand_id
1 'polypeptide(L)'
;STYQVVVGRSKSITGPYVDAYGTPMSQGGGTEVLGADQAMIGPGSGSIYHSGSTYLFDYHYYDADDGGAARLQVRRLYWTASGWPITGPALVPVPGSPASRDS
;
A
#
# COMPACT_ATOMS: atom_id res chain seq x y z
N SER A 1 6.26 -13.54 -7.69
CA SER A 1 6.60 -12.18 -7.25
C SER A 1 6.00 -11.92 -5.88
N THR A 2 6.83 -11.68 -4.85
CA THR A 2 6.40 -11.18 -3.51
C THR A 2 6.42 -9.65 -3.51
N TYR A 3 5.80 -9.05 -4.54
CA TYR A 3 5.74 -7.60 -4.65
C TYR A 3 5.00 -7.04 -3.43
N GLN A 4 5.60 -6.01 -2.84
CA GLN A 4 5.10 -5.29 -1.69
C GLN A 4 5.42 -3.81 -1.90
N VAL A 5 4.57 -2.95 -1.36
CA VAL A 5 4.79 -1.51 -1.35
C VAL A 5 5.39 -1.15 0.01
N VAL A 6 6.59 -0.57 -0.03
CA VAL A 6 7.29 -0.06 1.15
C VAL A 6 7.47 1.45 1.06
N VAL A 7 7.62 2.10 2.21
CA VAL A 7 7.84 3.54 2.34
C VAL A 7 9.09 3.84 3.17
N GLY A 8 9.74 4.97 2.86
CA GLY A 8 10.69 5.64 3.73
C GLY A 8 10.43 7.14 3.74
N ARG A 9 10.95 7.84 4.74
CA ARG A 9 10.78 9.30 4.87
C ARG A 9 12.11 10.01 5.08
N SER A 10 12.17 11.26 4.66
CA SER A 10 13.30 12.14 4.91
C SER A 10 12.83 13.55 5.26
N LYS A 11 13.68 14.28 5.99
CA LYS A 11 13.50 15.73 6.21
C LYS A 11 14.04 16.56 5.04
N SER A 12 14.89 15.98 4.18
CA SER A 12 15.42 16.62 2.98
C SER A 12 14.87 15.90 1.75
N ILE A 13 14.52 16.66 0.72
CA ILE A 13 14.08 16.09 -0.57
C ILE A 13 15.16 15.19 -1.19
N THR A 14 16.44 15.51 -0.94
CA THR A 14 17.60 14.73 -1.41
C THR A 14 17.95 13.55 -0.51
N GLY A 15 17.21 13.33 0.57
CA GLY A 15 17.45 12.23 1.50
C GLY A 15 18.52 12.51 2.56
N PRO A 16 18.99 11.46 3.26
CA PRO A 16 18.63 10.06 3.05
C PRO A 16 17.17 9.79 3.45
N TYR A 17 16.50 8.91 2.71
CA TYR A 17 15.21 8.33 3.10
C TYR A 17 15.48 7.07 3.92
N VAL A 18 14.86 7.00 5.09
CA VAL A 18 15.00 5.87 6.03
C VAL A 18 13.65 5.28 6.35
N ASP A 19 13.63 4.02 6.79
CA ASP A 19 12.42 3.35 7.30
C ASP A 19 12.15 3.66 8.78
N ALA A 20 11.12 3.03 9.36
CA ALA A 20 10.73 3.17 10.75
C ALA A 20 11.81 2.77 11.77
N TYR A 21 12.78 1.96 11.37
CA TYR A 21 13.90 1.52 12.18
C TYR A 21 15.17 2.33 11.93
N GLY A 22 15.13 3.29 11.00
CA GLY A 22 16.27 4.13 10.63
C GLY A 22 17.18 3.54 9.57
N THR A 23 16.81 2.42 8.94
CA THR A 23 17.61 1.80 7.88
C THR A 23 17.46 2.60 6.58
N PRO A 24 18.57 2.99 5.91
CA PRO A 24 18.49 3.69 4.63
C PRO A 24 17.79 2.86 3.54
N MET A 25 16.91 3.46 2.76
CA MET A 25 16.26 2.77 1.63
C MET A 25 17.27 2.30 0.57
N SER A 26 18.39 3.01 0.42
CA SER A 26 19.49 2.60 -0.46
C SER A 26 20.24 1.35 0.03
N GLN A 27 20.00 0.92 1.26
CA GLN A 27 20.56 -0.28 1.87
C GLN A 27 19.48 -1.37 2.11
N GLY A 28 18.34 -1.27 1.41
CA GLY A 28 17.24 -2.22 1.53
C GLY A 28 16.26 -1.92 2.66
N GLY A 29 16.37 -0.76 3.32
CA GLY A 29 15.36 -0.29 4.26
C GLY A 29 14.00 -0.04 3.60
N GLY A 30 12.93 -0.22 4.36
CA GLY A 30 11.57 0.06 3.92
C GLY A 30 10.54 -0.36 4.97
N THR A 31 9.59 0.50 5.27
CA THR A 31 8.43 0.14 6.10
C THR A 31 7.31 -0.34 5.20
N GLU A 32 6.86 -1.59 5.38
CA GLU A 32 5.77 -2.16 4.59
C GLU A 32 4.47 -1.39 4.82
N VAL A 33 3.78 -1.06 3.71
CA VAL A 33 2.49 -0.36 3.70
C VAL A 33 1.40 -1.24 3.08
N LEU A 34 1.78 -2.11 2.15
CA LEU A 34 0.86 -3.02 1.48
C LEU A 34 1.59 -4.26 0.94
N GLY A 35 1.19 -5.43 1.40
CA GLY A 35 1.56 -6.74 0.84
C GLY A 35 0.39 -7.37 0.07
N ALA A 36 0.48 -8.68 -0.16
CA ALA A 36 -0.64 -9.46 -0.69
C ALA A 36 -1.81 -9.49 0.31
N ASP A 37 -3.05 -9.56 -0.20
CA ASP A 37 -4.27 -9.61 0.60
C ASP A 37 -5.29 -10.53 -0.10
N GLN A 38 -5.54 -11.71 0.46
CA GLN A 38 -6.31 -12.77 -0.20
C GLN A 38 -5.71 -13.10 -1.59
N ALA A 39 -6.54 -13.14 -2.64
CA ALA A 39 -6.11 -13.35 -4.01
C ALA A 39 -5.61 -12.07 -4.71
N MET A 40 -5.59 -10.91 -4.02
CA MET A 40 -4.86 -9.73 -4.47
C MET A 40 -3.36 -9.95 -4.26
N ILE A 41 -2.62 -10.20 -5.33
CA ILE A 41 -1.16 -10.42 -5.28
C ILE A 41 -0.39 -9.33 -6.03
N GLY A 42 0.85 -9.13 -5.58
CA GLY A 42 1.80 -8.23 -6.20
C GLY A 42 1.32 -6.79 -6.44
N PRO A 43 0.86 -6.08 -5.39
CA PRO A 43 0.50 -4.67 -5.50
C PRO A 43 1.72 -3.82 -5.89
N GLY A 44 1.50 -2.79 -6.70
CA GLY A 44 2.58 -1.90 -7.13
C GLY A 44 2.12 -0.68 -7.91
N SER A 45 3.12 0.07 -8.40
CA SER A 45 3.00 1.30 -9.22
C SER A 45 1.80 2.18 -8.86
N GLY A 46 1.66 2.46 -7.57
CA GLY A 46 0.56 3.28 -7.07
C GLY A 46 0.90 4.76 -6.94
N SER A 47 -0.13 5.57 -6.81
CA SER A 47 -0.03 7.02 -6.59
C SER A 47 -0.79 7.44 -5.33
N ILE A 48 -0.48 8.64 -4.84
CA ILE A 48 -1.10 9.20 -3.64
C ILE A 48 -1.90 10.43 -4.05
N TYR A 49 -3.20 10.40 -3.81
CA TYR A 49 -4.06 11.57 -3.88
C TYR A 49 -4.29 12.13 -2.48
N HIS A 50 -4.22 13.46 -2.34
CA HIS A 50 -4.42 14.16 -1.08
C HIS A 50 -5.39 15.33 -1.26
N SER A 51 -6.43 15.38 -0.41
CA SER A 51 -7.36 16.50 -0.29
C SER A 51 -7.79 16.70 1.16
N GLY A 52 -7.45 17.86 1.74
CA GLY A 52 -7.74 18.17 3.14
C GLY A 52 -7.07 17.19 4.11
N SER A 53 -7.87 16.42 4.87
CA SER A 53 -7.38 15.37 5.77
C SER A 53 -7.44 13.96 5.16
N THR A 54 -7.79 13.85 3.87
CA THR A 54 -8.00 12.58 3.18
C THR A 54 -6.82 12.26 2.28
N TYR A 55 -6.20 11.12 2.53
CA TYR A 55 -5.19 10.52 1.65
C TYR A 55 -5.76 9.24 1.04
N LEU A 56 -5.65 9.10 -0.28
CA LEU A 56 -6.01 7.89 -1.01
C LEU A 56 -4.75 7.33 -1.68
N PHE A 57 -4.60 6.03 -1.61
CA PHE A 57 -3.58 5.27 -2.32
C PHE A 57 -4.25 4.42 -3.39
N ASP A 58 -4.11 4.83 -4.64
CA ASP A 58 -4.48 4.02 -5.80
C ASP A 58 -3.28 3.16 -6.22
N TYR A 59 -3.53 1.91 -6.61
CA TYR A 59 -2.47 1.00 -7.02
C TYR A 59 -3.02 -0.11 -7.92
N HIS A 60 -2.14 -0.66 -8.76
CA HIS A 60 -2.46 -1.87 -9.52
C HIS A 60 -2.07 -3.11 -8.72
N TYR A 61 -2.77 -4.21 -8.97
CA TYR A 61 -2.44 -5.54 -8.45
C TYR A 61 -2.83 -6.62 -9.47
N TYR A 62 -2.47 -7.87 -9.20
CA TYR A 62 -2.89 -9.03 -10.00
C TYR A 62 -3.86 -9.92 -9.21
N ASP A 63 -4.94 -10.34 -9.85
CA ASP A 63 -5.94 -11.23 -9.27
C ASP A 63 -5.53 -12.70 -9.49
N ALA A 64 -5.17 -13.40 -8.42
CA ALA A 64 -4.74 -14.80 -8.49
C ALA A 64 -5.87 -15.77 -8.88
N ASP A 65 -7.13 -15.42 -8.61
CA ASP A 65 -8.29 -16.25 -8.96
C ASP A 65 -8.72 -16.05 -10.43
N ASP A 66 -8.24 -14.98 -11.06
CA ASP A 66 -8.49 -14.64 -12.47
C ASP A 66 -7.19 -14.66 -13.29
N GLY A 67 -6.38 -15.70 -13.11
CA GLY A 67 -5.20 -15.97 -13.93
C GLY A 67 -4.13 -14.88 -13.90
N GLY A 68 -4.08 -14.05 -12.86
CA GLY A 68 -3.19 -12.91 -12.75
C GLY A 68 -3.65 -11.68 -13.55
N ALA A 69 -4.95 -11.51 -13.79
CA ALA A 69 -5.49 -10.31 -14.44
C ALA A 69 -5.13 -9.05 -13.64
N ALA A 70 -4.66 -8.01 -14.33
CA ALA A 70 -4.34 -6.72 -13.70
C ALA A 70 -5.63 -5.99 -13.31
N ARG A 71 -5.69 -5.51 -12.07
CA ARG A 71 -6.84 -4.83 -11.47
C ARG A 71 -6.39 -3.54 -10.77
N LEU A 72 -7.32 -2.60 -10.59
CA LEU A 72 -7.11 -1.36 -9.83
C LEU A 72 -7.76 -1.50 -8.45
N GLN A 73 -7.11 -0.97 -7.42
CA GLN A 73 -7.70 -0.80 -6.10
C GLN A 73 -7.38 0.58 -5.54
N VAL A 74 -8.20 1.05 -4.61
CA VAL A 74 -7.97 2.26 -3.83
C VAL A 74 -8.11 1.92 -2.36
N ARG A 75 -7.15 2.37 -1.54
CA ARG A 75 -7.26 2.33 -0.07
C ARG A 75 -7.12 3.74 0.48
N ARG A 76 -7.88 4.05 1.54
CA ARG A 76 -7.57 5.24 2.34
C ARG A 76 -6.23 5.01 3.05
N LEU A 77 -5.40 6.04 3.11
CA LEU A 77 -4.20 6.03 3.93
C LEU A 77 -4.44 6.76 5.25
N TYR A 78 -3.95 6.14 6.32
CA TYR A 78 -3.94 6.71 7.66
C TYR A 78 -2.49 6.87 8.14
N TRP A 79 -2.30 7.66 9.18
CA TRP A 79 -0.99 7.90 9.78
C TRP A 79 -1.00 7.40 11.22
N THR A 80 0.00 6.60 11.59
CA THR A 80 0.21 6.18 12.98
C THR A 80 0.62 7.38 13.84
N ALA A 81 0.57 7.22 15.17
CA ALA A 81 1.06 8.24 16.10
C ALA A 81 2.56 8.56 15.90
N SER A 82 3.35 7.61 15.37
CA SER A 82 4.76 7.81 15.02
C SER A 82 4.98 8.44 13.62
N GLY A 83 3.88 8.76 12.92
CA GLY A 83 3.89 9.44 11.62
C GLY A 83 4.29 8.53 10.46
N TRP A 84 3.94 7.24 10.51
CA TRP A 84 4.11 6.30 9.40
C TRP A 84 2.77 6.00 8.74
N PRO A 85 2.70 5.90 7.39
CA PRO A 85 1.46 5.61 6.72
C PRO A 85 1.09 4.13 6.86
N ILE A 86 -0.20 3.85 6.96
CA ILE A 86 -0.78 2.51 6.90
C ILE A 86 -1.98 2.53 5.97
N THR A 87 -2.22 1.42 5.27
CA THR A 87 -3.42 1.27 4.45
C THR A 87 -4.64 0.94 5.30
N GLY A 88 -5.75 1.57 4.97
CA GLY A 88 -7.08 1.20 5.43
C GLY A 88 -7.64 -0.02 4.69
N PRO A 89 -8.92 -0.35 4.90
CA PRO A 89 -9.59 -1.38 4.12
C PRO A 89 -9.61 -1.01 2.63
N ALA A 90 -9.64 -2.04 1.77
CA ALA A 90 -9.90 -1.89 0.35
C ALA A 90 -11.26 -1.22 0.11
N LEU A 91 -11.33 -0.30 -0.85
CA LEU A 91 -12.57 0.41 -1.17
C LEU A 91 -13.61 -0.50 -1.81
N VAL A 92 -13.15 -1.47 -2.60
CA VAL A 92 -13.98 -2.59 -3.09
C VAL A 92 -13.39 -3.91 -2.57
N PRO A 93 -14.21 -4.95 -2.35
CA PRO A 93 -13.71 -6.25 -1.91
C PRO A 93 -12.56 -6.73 -2.79
N VAL A 94 -11.48 -7.20 -2.17
CA VAL A 94 -10.39 -7.86 -2.92
C VAL A 94 -10.84 -9.27 -3.31
N PRO A 95 -10.36 -9.82 -4.44
CA PRO A 95 -10.64 -11.19 -4.84
C PRO A 95 -10.34 -12.18 -3.71
N GLY A 96 -11.19 -13.19 -3.55
CA GLY A 96 -11.13 -14.14 -2.43
C GLY A 96 -11.72 -13.62 -1.11
N SER A 97 -12.11 -12.35 -1.01
CA SER A 97 -12.88 -11.87 0.16
C SER A 97 -14.29 -12.47 0.14
N PRO A 98 -14.85 -12.88 1.30
CA PRO A 98 -16.27 -13.21 1.36
C PRO A 98 -17.08 -11.99 0.93
N ALA A 99 -18.11 -12.19 0.08
CA ALA A 99 -19.01 -11.11 -0.30
C ALA A 99 -19.52 -10.39 0.96
N SER A 100 -19.48 -9.05 0.96
CA SER A 100 -20.04 -8.28 2.07
C SER A 100 -21.47 -8.77 2.28
N ARG A 101 -21.74 -9.34 3.46
CA ARG A 101 -23.12 -9.51 3.90
C ARG A 101 -23.57 -8.12 4.26
N ASP A 102 -24.13 -7.42 3.29
CA ASP A 102 -24.86 -6.20 3.53
C ASP A 102 -25.94 -6.54 4.58
N SER A 103 -25.78 -5.98 5.77
CA SER A 103 -26.74 -6.01 6.88
C SER A 103 -27.64 -4.79 6.82
#